data_AF-B3T3R2-F1
#
_entry.id   AF-B3T3R2-F1
#
_cell.length_a   1.000
_cell.length_b   1.000
_cell.length_c   1.000
_cell.angle_alpha   90.00
_cell.angle_beta   90.00
_cell.angle_gamma   90.00
#
_symmetry.space_group_name_H-M   'P 1'
#
loop_
_entity.id
_entity.type
_entity.pdbx_description
1 polymer ?
#
loop_
_entity_poly.entity_id
_entity_poly.type
_entity_poly.pdbx_seq_one_letter_code
_entity_poly.pdbx_strand_id
1 'polypeptide(L)'
;MSEPNKSNFNIIIQEIIKKSLFTERQIEIILKQKKLLDIEFGVSKGAYYRQVAQSRSKIEGVYYTLILLQAFDVIPTNSDVISRLAEQVNVMKDGDFTPENGSRIMSVIQKTVKQLVGV
;
A
#
# COMPACT_ATOMS: atom_id res chain seq x y z
N MET A 1 22.71 -22.51 -2.38
CA MET A 1 21.68 -22.04 -1.44
C MET A 1 20.98 -20.89 -2.13
N SER A 2 19.78 -21.11 -2.64
CA SER A 2 19.07 -20.12 -3.45
C SER A 2 18.64 -18.95 -2.55
N GLU A 3 19.16 -17.76 -2.83
CA GLU A 3 18.70 -16.53 -2.18
C GLU A 3 17.19 -16.37 -2.43
N PRO A 4 16.38 -16.06 -1.38
CA PRO A 4 14.96 -15.85 -1.59
C PRO A 4 14.77 -14.64 -2.50
N ASN A 5 14.16 -14.93 -3.64
CA ASN A 5 13.81 -14.07 -4.76
C ASN A 5 13.32 -12.68 -4.31
N LYS A 6 14.23 -11.69 -4.32
CA LYS A 6 14.02 -10.31 -3.83
C LYS A 6 13.28 -9.42 -4.85
N SER A 7 12.58 -9.98 -5.85
CA SER A 7 12.65 -9.40 -7.20
C SER A 7 11.50 -8.53 -7.71
N ASN A 8 10.26 -8.52 -7.19
CA ASN A 8 9.22 -7.60 -7.74
C ASN A 8 8.21 -7.03 -6.72
N PHE A 9 7.89 -7.78 -5.66
CA PHE A 9 7.13 -7.26 -4.52
C PHE A 9 7.83 -6.04 -3.91
N ASN A 10 9.16 -6.02 -3.95
CA ASN A 10 10.00 -4.93 -3.48
C ASN A 10 9.75 -3.61 -4.23
N ILE A 11 9.48 -3.62 -5.53
CA ILE A 11 9.23 -2.39 -6.30
C ILE A 11 7.88 -1.77 -5.90
N ILE A 12 6.82 -2.58 -5.83
CA ILE A 12 5.50 -2.09 -5.41
C ILE A 12 5.53 -1.64 -3.96
N ILE A 13 6.17 -2.41 -3.08
CA ILE A 13 6.39 -1.97 -1.70
C ILE A 13 7.15 -0.65 -1.66
N GLN A 14 8.23 -0.49 -2.43
CA GLN A 14 8.98 0.76 -2.49
C GLN A 14 8.13 1.94 -2.99
N GLU A 15 7.26 1.73 -3.98
CA GLU A 15 6.36 2.78 -4.45
C GLU A 15 5.27 3.10 -3.43
N ILE A 16 4.72 2.10 -2.73
CA ILE A 16 3.86 2.31 -1.58
C ILE A 16 4.62 3.14 -0.54
N ILE A 17 5.85 2.78 -0.17
CA ILE A 17 6.66 3.52 0.80
C ILE A 17 6.88 4.97 0.38
N LYS A 18 7.18 5.23 -0.90
CA LYS A 18 7.46 6.59 -1.41
C LYS A 18 6.22 7.49 -1.49
N LYS A 19 5.05 6.93 -1.78
CA LYS A 19 3.83 7.70 -2.08
C LYS A 19 2.79 7.65 -0.96
N SER A 20 2.91 6.72 -0.05
CA SER A 20 1.98 6.52 1.05
C SER A 20 2.18 7.56 2.16
N LEU A 21 1.11 7.81 2.90
CA LEU A 21 1.19 8.59 4.14
C LEU A 21 1.90 7.83 5.27
N PHE A 22 2.16 6.53 5.11
CA PHE A 22 2.84 5.67 6.08
C PHE A 22 4.36 5.72 5.91
N THR A 23 5.10 5.60 7.01
CA THR A 23 6.56 5.44 6.93
C THR A 23 6.92 4.04 6.43
N GLU A 24 8.13 3.88 5.90
CA GLU A 24 8.68 2.58 5.50
C GLU A 24 8.49 1.52 6.58
N ARG A 25 8.93 1.84 7.80
CA ARG A 25 8.79 0.99 8.96
C ARG A 25 7.34 0.60 9.25
N GLN A 26 6.38 1.51 9.10
CA GLN A 26 4.96 1.20 9.28
C GLN A 26 4.45 0.23 8.20
N ILE A 27 4.86 0.43 6.94
CA ILE A 27 4.52 -0.48 5.84
C ILE A 27 5.09 -1.88 6.09
N GLU A 28 6.37 -2.00 6.45
CA GLU A 28 6.99 -3.29 6.79
C GLU A 28 6.24 -4.02 7.90
N ILE A 29 5.83 -3.30 8.95
CA ILE A 29 5.06 -3.87 10.07
C ILE A 29 3.70 -4.36 9.61
N ILE A 30 2.98 -3.59 8.78
CA ILE A 30 1.67 -3.95 8.24
C ILE A 30 1.80 -5.22 7.39
N LEU A 31 2.80 -5.28 6.51
CA LEU A 31 3.03 -6.43 5.64
C LEU A 31 3.44 -7.68 6.43
N LYS A 32 4.28 -7.52 7.46
CA LYS A 32 4.63 -8.60 8.39
C LYS A 32 3.40 -9.15 9.11
N GLN A 33 2.53 -8.28 9.63
CA GLN A 33 1.29 -8.70 10.31
C GLN A 33 0.34 -9.46 9.37
N LYS A 34 0.39 -9.21 8.06
CA LYS A 34 -0.36 -9.94 7.03
C LYS A 34 0.36 -11.16 6.47
N LYS A 35 1.54 -11.53 7.00
CA LYS A 35 2.39 -12.62 6.51
C LYS A 35 2.79 -12.46 5.04
N LEU A 36 2.86 -11.22 4.56
CA LEU A 36 3.26 -10.88 3.19
C LEU A 36 4.75 -10.53 3.09
N LEU A 37 5.39 -10.26 4.21
CA LEU A 37 6.81 -9.96 4.31
C LEU A 37 7.38 -10.63 5.56
N ASP A 38 8.43 -11.42 5.39
CA ASP A 38 9.17 -11.99 6.50
C ASP A 38 10.42 -11.13 6.78
N ILE A 39 10.33 -10.32 7.82
CA ILE A 39 11.39 -9.38 8.22
C ILE A 39 11.53 -9.39 9.74
N GLU A 40 12.75 -9.46 10.24
CA GLU A 40 13.03 -9.29 11.67
C GLU A 40 13.28 -7.82 12.02
N PHE A 41 12.74 -7.41 13.16
CA PHE A 41 12.92 -6.06 13.64
C PHE A 41 13.87 -6.10 14.85
N GLY A 42 14.97 -5.35 14.78
CA GLY A 42 15.96 -5.21 15.86
C GLY A 42 15.48 -4.41 17.07
N VAL A 43 14.28 -4.71 17.58
CA VAL A 43 13.65 -4.06 18.72
C VAL A 43 13.07 -5.10 19.67
N SER A 44 12.84 -4.73 20.93
CA SER A 44 12.19 -5.62 21.90
C SER A 44 10.75 -5.98 21.46
N LYS A 45 10.25 -7.12 21.94
CA LYS A 45 8.86 -7.55 21.66
C LYS A 45 7.84 -6.46 22.05
N GLY A 46 8.01 -5.84 23.21
CA GLY A 46 7.13 -4.75 23.67
C GLY A 46 7.19 -3.51 22.76
N ALA A 47 8.38 -3.13 22.30
CA ALA A 47 8.53 -2.03 21.35
C ALA A 47 7.90 -2.35 19.99
N TYR A 48 8.05 -3.59 19.51
CA TYR A 48 7.40 -4.05 18.29
C TYR A 48 5.87 -3.94 18.37
N TYR A 49 5.25 -4.47 19.43
CA TYR A 49 3.79 -4.41 19.58
C TYR A 49 3.26 -2.98 19.71
N ARG A 50 4.03 -2.04 20.29
CA ARG A 50 3.67 -0.61 20.25
C ARG A 50 3.67 -0.05 18.83
N GLN A 51 4.66 -0.39 18.01
CA GLN A 51 4.69 0.06 16.61
C GLN A 51 3.57 -0.58 15.77
N VAL A 52 3.17 -1.83 16.09
CA VAL A 52 1.98 -2.46 15.50
C VAL A 52 0.73 -1.65 15.83
N ALA A 53 0.52 -1.30 17.11
CA ALA A 53 -0.62 -0.49 17.52
C ALA A 53 -0.64 0.88 16.83
N GLN A 54 0.51 1.56 16.76
CA GLN A 54 0.63 2.85 16.04
C GLN A 54 0.29 2.72 14.56
N SER A 55 0.74 1.65 13.90
CA SER A 55 0.43 1.40 12.49
C SER A 55 -1.07 1.16 12.29
N ARG A 56 -1.71 0.43 13.21
CA ARG A 56 -3.17 0.23 13.22
C ARG A 56 -3.94 1.53 13.41
N SER A 57 -3.58 2.36 14.38
CA SER A 57 -4.24 3.66 14.60
C SER A 57 -4.12 4.58 13.38
N LYS A 58 -3.02 4.49 12.62
CA LYS A 58 -2.87 5.26 11.38
C LYS A 58 -3.77 4.75 10.25
N ILE A 59 -3.99 3.44 10.15
CA ILE A 59 -4.99 2.86 9.23
C ILE A 59 -6.40 3.34 9.60
N GLU A 60 -6.74 3.32 10.89
CA GLU A 60 -8.02 3.86 11.39
C GLU A 60 -8.18 5.33 11.00
N GLY A 61 -7.12 6.13 11.17
CA GLY A 61 -7.07 7.53 10.73
C GLY A 61 -7.34 7.70 9.24
N VAL A 62 -6.77 6.87 8.37
CA VAL A 62 -7.05 6.89 6.93
C VAL A 62 -8.53 6.67 6.64
N TYR A 63 -9.17 5.67 7.28
CA TYR A 63 -10.60 5.43 7.09
C TYR A 63 -11.44 6.60 7.56
N TYR A 64 -11.16 7.15 8.75
CA TYR A 64 -11.86 8.35 9.24
C TYR A 64 -11.72 9.52 8.26
N THR A 65 -10.51 9.80 7.78
CA THR A 65 -10.26 10.87 6.81
C THR A 65 -11.03 10.65 5.51
N LEU A 66 -10.98 9.45 4.92
CA LEU A 66 -11.69 9.16 3.68
C LEU A 66 -13.21 9.34 3.82
N ILE A 67 -13.79 8.83 4.92
CA ILE A 67 -15.23 8.97 5.20
C ILE A 67 -15.61 10.44 5.34
N LEU A 68 -14.84 11.23 6.11
CA LEU A 68 -15.12 12.64 6.30
C LEU A 68 -14.99 13.43 4.99
N LEU A 69 -13.92 13.22 4.23
CA LEU A 69 -13.74 13.90 2.94
C LEU A 69 -14.85 13.56 1.94
N GLN A 70 -15.35 12.33 1.94
CA GLN A 70 -16.52 11.94 1.14
C GLN A 70 -17.80 12.62 1.62
N ALA A 71 -18.03 12.66 2.94
CA ALA A 71 -19.23 13.27 3.51
C ALA A 71 -19.33 14.78 3.26
N PHE A 72 -18.19 15.46 3.04
CA PHE A 72 -18.12 16.88 2.69
C PHE A 72 -17.94 17.13 1.19
N ASP A 73 -18.16 16.14 0.33
CA ASP A 73 -18.01 16.22 -1.13
C ASP A 73 -16.63 16.72 -1.60
N VAL A 74 -15.59 16.56 -0.75
CA VAL A 74 -14.20 16.94 -1.08
C VAL A 74 -13.56 15.90 -2.00
N ILE A 75 -13.86 14.63 -1.76
CA ILE A 75 -13.49 13.54 -2.67
C ILE A 75 -14.75 12.85 -3.18
N PRO A 76 -14.78 12.45 -4.46
CA PRO A 76 -15.96 11.83 -5.04
C PRO A 76 -16.26 10.47 -4.41
N THR A 77 -17.54 10.09 -4.41
CA THR A 77 -18.03 8.77 -4.01
C THR A 77 -17.68 7.71 -5.07
N ASN A 78 -16.39 7.57 -5.38
CA ASN A 78 -15.90 6.78 -6.51
C ASN A 78 -15.63 5.32 -6.15
N SER A 79 -16.64 4.62 -5.62
CA SER A 79 -16.54 3.18 -5.29
C SER A 79 -16.13 2.35 -6.50
N ASP A 80 -16.59 2.73 -7.69
CA ASP A 80 -16.33 1.99 -8.93
C ASP A 80 -14.90 2.16 -9.45
N VAL A 81 -14.33 3.36 -9.36
CA VAL A 81 -12.97 3.62 -9.90
C VAL A 81 -11.92 2.94 -9.04
N ILE A 82 -12.02 3.06 -7.71
CA ILE A 82 -11.08 2.43 -6.79
C ILE A 82 -11.19 0.91 -6.87
N SER A 83 -12.41 0.36 -6.91
CA SER A 83 -12.63 -1.09 -7.02
C SER A 83 -12.07 -1.65 -8.33
N ARG A 84 -12.31 -1.00 -9.47
CA ARG A 84 -11.77 -1.42 -10.78
C ARG A 84 -10.25 -1.36 -10.83
N LEU A 85 -9.62 -0.36 -10.20
CA LEU A 85 -8.17 -0.29 -10.10
C LEU A 85 -7.60 -1.38 -9.20
N ALA A 86 -8.24 -1.63 -8.06
CA ALA A 86 -7.83 -2.71 -7.16
C ALA A 86 -7.93 -4.07 -7.85
N GLU A 87 -8.98 -4.28 -8.66
CA GLU A 87 -9.15 -5.47 -9.49
C GLU A 87 -8.07 -5.56 -10.58
N GLN A 88 -7.77 -4.47 -11.30
CA GLN A 88 -6.67 -4.44 -12.28
C GLN A 88 -5.32 -4.75 -11.64
N VAL A 89 -5.04 -4.21 -10.45
CA VAL A 89 -3.82 -4.50 -9.68
C VAL A 89 -3.79 -5.97 -9.22
N ASN A 90 -4.92 -6.52 -8.79
CA ASN A 90 -5.02 -7.92 -8.37
C ASN A 90 -4.85 -8.90 -9.55
N VAL A 91 -5.46 -8.63 -10.70
CA VAL A 91 -5.26 -9.44 -11.93
C VAL A 91 -3.78 -9.45 -12.33
N MET A 92 -3.10 -8.32 -12.17
CA MET A 92 -1.66 -8.22 -12.45
C MET A 92 -0.79 -8.83 -11.34
N LYS A 93 -1.33 -9.10 -10.15
CA LYS A 93 -0.66 -9.81 -9.05
C LYS A 93 -0.60 -11.31 -9.23
N ASP A 94 -1.59 -11.90 -9.90
CA ASP A 94 -1.63 -13.32 -10.20
C ASP A 94 -0.91 -13.68 -11.51
N GLY A 95 -0.59 -12.67 -12.34
CA GLY A 95 0.30 -12.80 -13.50
C GLY A 95 1.77 -12.60 -13.11
N ASP A 96 2.70 -13.24 -13.83
CA ASP A 96 4.14 -13.18 -13.55
C ASP A 96 4.60 -11.71 -13.46
N PHE A 97 4.87 -11.27 -12.23
CA PHE A 97 5.16 -9.89 -11.92
C PHE A 97 6.54 -9.59 -12.48
N THR A 98 6.65 -8.97 -13.66
CA THR A 98 7.93 -8.50 -14.21
C THR A 98 8.16 -7.03 -13.82
N PRO A 99 9.42 -6.54 -13.82
CA PRO A 99 9.71 -5.13 -13.54
C PRO A 99 9.00 -4.15 -14.49
N GLU A 100 8.78 -4.56 -15.75
CA GLU A 100 8.01 -3.80 -16.73
C GLU A 100 6.53 -3.69 -16.33
N ASN A 101 5.93 -4.79 -15.86
CA ASN A 101 4.54 -4.82 -15.39
C ASN A 101 4.35 -3.94 -14.16
N GLY A 102 5.31 -3.94 -13.21
CA GLY A 102 5.28 -3.08 -12.03
C GLY A 102 5.29 -1.58 -12.35
N SER A 103 6.14 -1.17 -13.29
CA SER A 103 6.22 0.23 -13.75
C SER A 103 4.91 0.69 -14.41
N ARG A 104 4.31 -0.20 -15.22
CA ARG A 104 3.03 0.06 -15.88
C ARG A 104 1.89 0.23 -14.88
N ILE A 105 1.79 -0.64 -13.88
CA ILE A 105 0.80 -0.52 -12.79
C ILE A 105 0.91 0.82 -12.11
N MET A 106 2.14 1.23 -11.76
CA MET A 106 2.34 2.46 -11.03
C MET A 106 1.98 3.70 -11.88
N SER A 107 2.22 3.64 -13.19
CA SER A 107 1.78 4.68 -14.12
C SER A 107 0.25 4.81 -14.17
N VAL A 108 -0.49 3.69 -14.13
CA VAL A 108 -1.95 3.65 -14.11
C VAL A 108 -2.49 4.23 -12.80
N ILE A 109 -1.97 3.75 -11.67
CA ILE A 109 -2.33 4.28 -10.34
C ILE A 109 -2.08 5.78 -10.28
N GLN A 110 -0.90 6.25 -10.70
CA GLN A 110 -0.55 7.67 -10.67
C GLN A 110 -1.49 8.51 -11.55
N LYS A 111 -1.78 8.06 -12.78
CA LYS A 111 -2.70 8.76 -13.68
C LYS A 111 -4.09 8.85 -13.08
N THR A 112 -4.60 7.78 -12.48
CA THR A 112 -5.94 7.81 -11.91
C THR A 112 -6.01 8.64 -10.64
N VAL A 113 -5.01 8.57 -9.75
CA VAL A 113 -4.95 9.46 -8.57
C VAL A 113 -5.02 10.92 -8.99
N LYS A 114 -4.25 11.32 -10.01
CA LYS A 114 -4.29 12.68 -10.59
C LYS A 114 -5.68 13.07 -11.10
N GLN A 115 -6.30 12.20 -11.89
CA GLN A 115 -7.68 12.41 -12.36
C GLN A 115 -8.68 12.56 -11.21
N LEU A 116 -8.54 11.76 -10.15
CA LEU A 116 -9.42 11.81 -8.97
C LEU A 116 -9.27 13.10 -8.16
N VAL A 117 -8.07 13.68 -8.11
CA VAL A 117 -7.83 14.96 -7.42
C VAL A 117 -8.03 16.19 -8.32
N GLY A 118 -8.42 16.01 -9.59
CA GLY A 118 -8.66 17.09 -10.54
C GLY A 118 -7.39 17.81 -11.04
N VAL A 119 -6.25 17.11 -11.11
CA VAL A 119 -4.94 17.64 -11.53
C VAL A 119 -4.38 16.91 -12.74
#